data_AF-A0A8T5T5E2-F1
#
_entry.id   AF-A0A8T5T5E2-F1
#
_cell.length_a   1.000
_cell.length_b   1.000
_cell.length_c   1.000
_cell.angle_alpha   90.00
_cell.angle_beta   90.00
_cell.angle_gamma   90.00
#
_symmetry.space_group_name_H-M   'P 1'
#
loop_
_entity.id
_entity.type
_entity.pdbx_description
1 polymer ?
#
loop_
_entity_poly.entity_id
_entity_poly.type
_entity_poly.pdbx_seq_one_letter_code
_entity_poly.pdbx_strand_id
1 'polypeptide(L)'
;MTDTARTTVTLSKVSMKQVEELVGVFGNTPASVISRIVEHFFDYGKFDDVLVKLRAKKRQLYPPDEQVLRLKIIDLFKGGDKIPFEDFIDYLEVDKNFALKNFHIWSKKFGIKVEENLVIKYSLSL
;
A
#
# COMPACT_ATOMS: atom_id res chain seq x y z
N MET A 1 12.03 -1.49 -17.79
CA MET A 1 11.04 -2.43 -18.35
C MET A 1 9.68 -1.79 -18.13
N THR A 2 8.92 -1.50 -19.19
CA THR A 2 7.63 -0.81 -19.09
C THR A 2 6.53 -1.86 -19.21
N ASP A 3 5.64 -1.91 -18.24
CA ASP A 3 4.47 -2.80 -18.27
C ASP A 3 3.26 -1.99 -18.79
N THR A 4 2.57 -2.52 -19.79
CA THR A 4 1.47 -1.82 -20.47
C THR A 4 0.19 -2.63 -20.31
N ALA A 5 -0.71 -2.16 -19.46
CA ALA A 5 -2.06 -2.71 -19.33
C ALA A 5 -3.06 -1.89 -20.16
N ARG A 6 -3.91 -2.56 -20.96
CA ARG A 6 -5.02 -1.92 -21.66
C ARG A 6 -6.21 -1.80 -20.73
N THR A 7 -6.58 -0.57 -20.40
CA THR A 7 -7.72 -0.25 -19.52
C THR A 7 -8.68 0.70 -20.22
N THR A 8 -9.98 0.52 -19.98
CA THR A 8 -11.02 1.46 -20.40
C THR A 8 -11.32 2.42 -19.25
N VAL A 9 -11.32 3.72 -19.53
CA VAL A 9 -11.70 4.75 -18.57
C VAL A 9 -12.91 5.51 -19.09
N THR A 10 -13.83 5.83 -18.18
CA THR A 10 -14.99 6.67 -18.47
C THR A 10 -14.76 8.04 -17.84
N LEU A 11 -14.79 9.08 -18.66
CA LEU A 11 -14.62 10.46 -18.21
C LEU A 11 -15.92 11.24 -18.42
N SER A 12 -16.08 12.31 -17.65
CA SER A 12 -17.18 13.26 -17.88
C SER A 12 -17.05 13.90 -19.26
N LYS A 13 -18.18 14.35 -19.84
CA LYS A 13 -18.16 15.07 -21.13
C LYS A 13 -17.23 16.30 -21.09
N VAL A 14 -17.20 17.01 -19.97
CA VAL A 14 -16.34 18.19 -19.78
C VAL A 14 -14.87 17.80 -19.81
N SER A 15 -14.48 16.74 -19.09
CA SER A 15 -13.11 16.23 -19.07
C SER A 15 -12.68 15.70 -20.44
N MET A 16 -13.56 15.02 -21.18
CA MET A 16 -13.27 14.57 -22.54
C MET A 16 -13.03 15.74 -23.49
N LYS A 17 -13.82 16.81 -23.40
CA LYS A 17 -13.61 18.01 -24.21
C LYS A 17 -12.24 18.64 -23.96
N GLN A 18 -11.80 18.71 -22.70
CA GLN A 18 -10.46 19.18 -22.35
C GLN A 18 -9.35 18.28 -22.94
N VAL A 19 -9.56 16.96 -22.94
CA VAL A 19 -8.62 16.00 -23.56
C VAL A 19 -8.54 16.25 -25.08
N GLU A 20 -9.68 16.44 -25.74
CA GLU A 20 -9.75 16.70 -27.19
C GLU A 20 -9.06 18.01 -27.57
N GLU A 21 -9.24 19.08 -26.79
CA GLU A 21 -8.58 20.38 -27.00
C GLU A 21 -7.04 20.29 -26.91
N LEU A 22 -6.51 19.30 -26.19
CA LEU A 22 -5.07 19.08 -26.04
C LEU A 22 -4.47 18.15 -27.11
N VAL A 23 -5.30 17.56 -27.99
CA VAL A 23 -4.81 16.74 -29.10
C VAL A 23 -4.05 17.62 -30.10
N GLY A 24 -2.88 17.15 -30.54
CA GLY A 24 -1.95 17.88 -31.39
C GLY A 24 -0.97 18.78 -30.62
N VAL A 25 -1.24 19.08 -29.35
CA VAL A 25 -0.34 19.86 -28.49
C VAL A 25 0.36 18.96 -27.47
N PHE A 26 -0.43 18.20 -26.71
CA PHE A 26 0.06 17.37 -25.61
C PHE A 26 0.15 15.88 -26.00
N GLY A 27 -0.44 15.47 -27.12
CA GLY A 27 -0.38 14.10 -27.65
C GLY A 27 -1.13 13.98 -28.97
N ASN A 28 -0.86 12.95 -29.76
CA ASN A 28 -1.42 12.83 -31.12
C ASN A 28 -2.83 12.19 -31.15
N THR A 29 -3.26 11.61 -30.03
CA THR A 29 -4.58 10.99 -29.87
C THR A 29 -5.10 11.26 -28.46
N PRO A 30 -6.43 11.19 -28.21
CA PRO A 30 -6.99 11.33 -26.87
C PRO A 30 -6.37 10.37 -25.85
N ALA A 31 -6.10 9.13 -26.26
CA ALA A 31 -5.44 8.14 -25.42
C ALA A 31 -4.02 8.58 -25.03
N SER A 32 -3.23 9.07 -25.99
CA SER A 32 -1.88 9.57 -25.72
C SER A 32 -1.88 10.80 -24.80
N VAL A 33 -2.87 11.68 -24.94
CA VAL A 33 -3.05 12.84 -24.05
C VAL A 33 -3.37 12.36 -22.63
N ILE A 34 -4.32 11.43 -22.48
CA ILE A 34 -4.69 10.87 -21.17
C ILE A 34 -3.48 10.18 -20.51
N SER A 35 -2.76 9.34 -21.25
CA SER A 35 -1.56 8.66 -20.73
C SER A 35 -0.54 9.67 -20.19
N ARG A 36 -0.23 10.73 -20.95
CA ARG A 36 0.72 11.75 -20.51
C ARG A 36 0.23 12.56 -19.32
N ILE A 37 -1.07 12.85 -19.22
CA ILE A 37 -1.65 13.50 -18.04
C ILE A 37 -1.48 12.61 -16.81
N VAL A 38 -1.73 11.31 -16.94
CA VAL A 38 -1.58 10.34 -15.86
C VAL A 38 -0.12 10.18 -15.45
N GLU A 39 0.80 10.09 -16.41
CA GLU A 39 2.25 10.08 -16.14
C GLU A 39 2.67 11.35 -15.40
N HIS A 40 2.27 12.53 -15.90
CA HIS A 40 2.54 13.80 -15.25
C HIS A 40 1.97 13.88 -13.83
N PHE A 41 0.78 13.30 -13.61
CA PHE A 41 0.19 13.18 -12.29
C PHE A 41 1.07 12.36 -11.34
N PHE A 42 1.64 11.23 -11.78
CA PHE A 42 2.52 10.43 -10.94
C PHE A 42 3.93 11.02 -10.77
N ASP A 43 4.48 11.67 -11.80
CA ASP A 43 5.87 12.15 -11.81
C ASP A 43 6.09 13.40 -10.95
N TYR A 44 5.09 14.27 -10.81
CA TYR A 44 5.27 15.57 -10.15
C TYR A 44 5.08 15.55 -8.62
N GLY A 45 5.00 14.37 -7.98
CA GLY A 45 5.17 14.16 -6.53
C GLY A 45 4.13 14.80 -5.59
N LYS A 46 3.30 15.74 -6.06
CA LYS A 46 2.29 16.45 -5.25
C LYS A 46 1.12 15.58 -4.80
N PHE A 47 1.12 14.30 -5.14
CA PHE A 47 0.01 13.38 -4.88
C PHE A 47 0.38 12.21 -3.98
N ASP A 48 1.62 12.14 -3.48
CA ASP A 48 2.05 11.10 -2.54
C ASP A 48 1.13 11.03 -1.31
N ASP A 49 0.73 12.19 -0.77
CA ASP A 49 -0.22 12.26 0.35
C ASP A 49 -1.58 11.62 0.03
N VAL A 50 -2.07 11.81 -1.20
CA VAL A 50 -3.33 11.22 -1.66
C VAL A 50 -3.18 9.72 -1.79
N LEU A 51 -2.09 9.25 -2.41
CA LEU A 51 -1.81 7.83 -2.58
C LEU A 51 -1.62 7.13 -1.23
N VAL A 52 -0.92 7.74 -0.27
CA VAL A 52 -0.76 7.24 1.09
C VAL A 52 -2.12 7.08 1.77
N LYS A 53 -2.99 8.10 1.70
CA LYS A 53 -4.35 8.03 2.27
C LYS A 53 -5.19 6.94 1.62
N LEU A 54 -5.13 6.79 0.29
CA LEU A 54 -5.87 5.75 -0.43
C LEU A 54 -5.37 4.35 -0.09
N ARG A 55 -4.05 4.15 0.01
CA ARG A 55 -3.44 2.88 0.45
C ARG A 55 -3.85 2.55 1.88
N ALA A 56 -3.78 3.50 2.81
CA ALA A 56 -4.23 3.31 4.19
C ALA A 56 -5.71 2.90 4.24
N LYS A 57 -6.57 3.57 3.48
CA LYS A 57 -8.00 3.20 3.39
C LYS A 57 -8.20 1.79 2.83
N LYS A 58 -7.42 1.38 1.82
CA LYS A 58 -7.46 0.00 1.30
C LYS A 58 -7.08 -1.01 2.38
N ARG A 59 -6.01 -0.77 3.15
CA ARG A 59 -5.58 -1.63 4.26
C ARG A 59 -6.64 -1.76 5.35
N GLN A 60 -7.41 -0.69 5.60
CA GLN A 60 -8.53 -0.71 6.56
C GLN A 60 -9.73 -1.52 6.06
N LEU A 61 -10.10 -1.36 4.79
CA LEU A 61 -11.28 -2.02 4.22
C LEU A 61 -11.02 -3.50 3.88
N TYR A 62 -9.81 -3.82 3.47
CA TYR A 62 -9.40 -5.14 3.00
C TYR A 62 -8.08 -5.52 3.68
N PRO A 63 -8.11 -5.83 4.98
CA PRO A 63 -6.93 -6.36 5.65
C PRO A 63 -6.49 -7.68 4.98
N PRO A 64 -5.19 -7.99 4.97
CA PRO A 64 -4.69 -9.25 4.41
C PRO A 64 -5.30 -10.46 5.13
N ASP A 65 -5.45 -11.56 4.39
CA ASP A 65 -5.94 -12.82 4.93
C ASP A 65 -5.07 -13.32 6.11
N GLU A 66 -5.69 -14.00 7.08
CA GLU A 66 -4.99 -14.49 8.27
C GLU A 66 -3.82 -15.43 7.94
N GLN A 67 -3.95 -16.27 6.90
CA GLN A 67 -2.87 -17.15 6.47
C GLN A 67 -1.69 -16.36 5.91
N VAL A 68 -1.97 -15.32 5.12
CA VAL A 68 -0.94 -14.43 4.57
C VAL A 68 -0.21 -13.69 5.69
N LEU A 69 -0.96 -13.14 6.66
CA LEU A 69 -0.38 -12.48 7.83
C LEU A 69 0.50 -13.43 8.62
N ARG A 70 0.04 -14.66 8.85
CA ARG A 70 0.82 -15.69 9.56
C ARG A 70 2.16 -15.97 8.88
N LEU A 71 2.16 -16.17 7.57
CA LEU A 71 3.39 -16.41 6.82
C LEU A 71 4.34 -15.20 6.91
N LYS A 72 3.82 -13.99 6.70
CA LYS A 72 4.61 -12.76 6.79
C LYS A 72 5.23 -12.56 8.18
N ILE A 73 4.48 -12.78 9.26
CA ILE A 73 5.00 -12.65 10.64
C ILE A 73 6.12 -13.67 10.88
N ILE A 74 5.92 -14.93 10.47
CA ILE A 74 6.95 -15.97 10.63
C ILE A 74 8.22 -15.60 9.85
N ASP A 75 8.08 -15.10 8.63
CA ASP A 75 9.21 -14.72 7.78
C ASP A 75 9.99 -13.51 8.32
N LEU A 76 9.29 -12.48 8.84
CA LEU A 76 9.91 -11.33 9.52
C LEU A 76 10.90 -11.77 10.60
N PHE A 77 10.49 -12.73 11.43
CA PHE A 77 11.29 -13.22 12.55
C PHE A 77 12.27 -14.35 12.19
N LYS A 78 12.50 -14.63 10.89
CA LYS A 78 13.65 -15.46 10.47
C LYS A 78 14.95 -14.67 10.43
N GLY A 79 14.88 -13.36 10.17
CA GLY A 79 16.04 -12.49 9.99
C GLY A 79 16.54 -11.80 11.27
N GLY A 80 15.72 -11.76 12.32
CA GLY A 80 16.07 -11.14 13.59
C GLY A 80 14.93 -11.18 14.60
N ASP A 81 15.25 -10.96 15.88
CA ASP A 81 14.28 -11.07 16.99
C ASP A 81 13.66 -9.74 17.42
N LYS A 82 14.11 -8.62 16.84
CA LYS A 82 13.65 -7.27 17.17
C LYS A 82 13.42 -6.46 15.91
N ILE A 83 12.24 -5.89 15.77
CA ILE A 83 11.81 -5.17 14.56
C ILE A 83 11.08 -3.90 15.00
N PRO A 84 11.38 -2.71 14.46
CA PRO A 84 10.59 -1.51 14.73
C PRO A 84 9.10 -1.72 14.43
N PHE A 85 8.22 -1.21 15.29
CA PHE A 85 6.78 -1.43 15.17
C PHE A 85 6.20 -0.89 13.86
N GLU A 86 6.74 0.22 13.35
CA GLU A 86 6.34 0.78 12.06
C GLU A 86 6.76 -0.15 10.90
N ASP A 87 8.01 -0.61 10.88
CA ASP A 87 8.50 -1.57 9.88
C ASP A 87 7.69 -2.88 9.90
N PHE A 88 7.32 -3.35 11.09
CA PHE A 88 6.47 -4.53 11.27
C PHE A 88 5.09 -4.31 10.64
N ILE A 89 4.44 -3.18 10.90
CA ILE A 89 3.14 -2.85 10.31
C ILE A 89 3.23 -2.72 8.79
N ASP A 90 4.25 -2.03 8.30
CA ASP A 90 4.41 -1.78 6.87
C ASP A 90 4.71 -3.05 6.09
N TYR A 91 5.56 -3.94 6.61
CA TYR A 91 5.80 -5.25 6.01
C TYR A 91 4.53 -6.11 5.96
N LEU A 92 3.73 -6.09 7.03
CA LEU A 92 2.44 -6.77 7.07
C LEU A 92 1.40 -6.13 6.14
N GLU A 93 1.62 -4.88 5.71
CA GLU A 93 0.71 -4.07 4.92
C GLU A 93 -0.66 -3.91 5.60
N VAL A 94 -0.66 -3.73 6.91
CA VAL A 94 -1.88 -3.54 7.71
C VAL A 94 -2.03 -2.10 8.17
N ASP A 95 -3.24 -1.74 8.59
CA ASP A 95 -3.49 -0.47 9.29
C ASP A 95 -2.97 -0.56 10.74
N LYS A 96 -2.44 0.55 11.28
CA LYS A 96 -1.90 0.61 12.64
C LYS A 96 -2.95 0.24 13.71
N ASN A 97 -4.20 0.70 13.55
CA ASN A 97 -5.26 0.35 14.49
C ASN A 97 -5.66 -1.12 14.37
N PHE A 98 -5.64 -1.67 13.16
CA PHE A 98 -5.85 -3.10 12.95
C PHE A 98 -4.76 -3.92 13.64
N ALA A 99 -3.49 -3.53 13.49
CA ALA A 99 -2.37 -4.18 14.17
C ALA A 99 -2.52 -4.13 15.69
N LEU A 100 -2.77 -2.94 16.27
CA LEU A 100 -2.93 -2.78 17.71
C LEU A 100 -4.10 -3.62 18.27
N LYS A 101 -5.23 -3.68 17.56
CA LYS A 101 -6.39 -4.50 17.96
C LYS A 101 -6.07 -5.98 17.94
N ASN A 102 -5.30 -6.46 16.97
CA ASN A 102 -4.98 -7.89 16.81
C ASN A 102 -3.70 -8.31 17.52
N PHE A 103 -2.91 -7.37 18.04
CA PHE A 103 -1.59 -7.65 18.59
C PHE A 103 -1.64 -8.65 19.76
N HIS A 104 -2.68 -8.59 20.59
CA HIS A 104 -2.87 -9.55 21.69
C HIS A 104 -3.00 -11.01 21.20
N ILE A 105 -3.61 -11.22 20.04
CA ILE A 105 -3.75 -12.53 19.40
C ILE A 105 -2.38 -12.97 18.87
N TRP A 106 -1.70 -12.07 18.17
CA TRP A 106 -0.38 -12.36 17.58
C TRP A 106 0.67 -12.63 18.65
N SER A 107 0.63 -11.91 19.77
CA SER A 107 1.49 -12.12 20.93
C SER A 107 1.40 -13.56 21.45
N LYS A 108 0.17 -14.06 21.63
CA LYS A 108 -0.07 -15.45 22.07
C LYS A 108 0.34 -16.48 21.02
N LYS A 109 0.02 -16.22 19.74
CA LYS A 109 0.27 -17.19 18.65
C LYS A 109 1.76 -17.29 18.25
N PHE A 110 2.48 -16.17 18.29
CA PHE A 110 3.83 -16.05 17.74
C PHE A 110 4.91 -15.78 18.80
N GLY A 111 4.53 -15.59 20.07
CA GLY A 111 5.47 -15.25 21.13
C GLY A 111 6.12 -13.90 20.90
N ILE A 112 5.33 -12.88 20.55
CA ILE A 112 5.83 -11.52 20.27
C ILE A 112 5.25 -10.51 21.26
N LYS A 113 6.01 -9.46 21.58
CA LYS A 113 5.57 -8.35 22.45
C LYS A 113 6.00 -7.01 21.87
N VAL A 114 5.32 -5.92 22.23
CA VAL A 114 5.78 -4.57 21.94
C VAL A 114 6.48 -4.00 23.17
N GLU A 115 7.73 -3.56 23.03
CA GLU A 115 8.48 -2.82 24.04
C GLU A 115 9.14 -1.60 23.39
N GLU A 116 8.91 -0.40 23.92
CA GLU A 116 9.56 0.84 23.45
C GLU A 116 9.54 1.03 21.92
N ASN A 117 8.39 0.77 21.29
CA ASN A 117 8.19 0.84 19.84
C ASN A 117 8.91 -0.25 19.01
N LEU A 118 9.36 -1.33 19.64
CA LEU A 118 9.92 -2.52 19.01
C LEU A 118 9.00 -3.71 19.20
N VAL A 119 8.79 -4.49 18.14
CA VAL A 119 8.22 -5.84 18.21
C VAL A 119 9.36 -6.82 18.46
N ILE A 120 9.30 -7.48 19.61
CA ILE A 120 10.33 -8.41 20.07
C ILE A 120 9.74 -9.81 20.16
N LYS A 121 10.41 -10.78 19.55
CA LYS A 121 10.11 -12.20 19.74
C LYS A 121 10.75 -12.69 21.03
N TYR A 122 9.95 -13.30 21.89
CA TYR A 122 10.44 -14.01 23.05
C TYR A 122 10.26 -15.52 22.81
N SER A 123 11.29 -16.29 23.15
CA SER A 123 11.14 -17.74 23.18
C SER A 123 10.11 -18.05 24.27
N LEU A 124 9.00 -18.69 23.89
CA LEU A 124 8.15 -19.38 24.85
C LEU A 124 9.03 -20.47 25.46
N SER A 125 9.52 -20.27 26.68
CA SER A 125 10.04 -21.35 27.50
C SER A 125 8.86 -22.28 27.78
N LEU A 126 8.87 -23.44 27.12
CA LEU A 126 8.07 -24.61 27.51
C LEU A 126 8.46 -25.04 28.94
#